data_AF-A0A7J4T7W3-F1
#
_entry.id   AF-A0A7J4T7W3-F1
#
_cell.length_a   1.000
_cell.length_b   1.000
_cell.length_c   1.000
_cell.angle_alpha   90.00
_cell.angle_beta   90.00
_cell.angle_gamma   90.00
#
_symmetry.space_group_name_H-M   'P 1'
#
loop_
_entity.id
_entity.type
_entity.pdbx_description
1 polymer ?
#
loop_
_entity_poly.entity_id
_entity_poly.type
_entity_poly.pdbx_seq_one_letter_code
_entity_poly.pdbx_strand_id
1 'polypeptide(L)'
;MSEQDEQSEIENVAVPLSEEQKTRYDELENQESVKAEQVEDDTLVLDYEQTDSDDVDAPLTPDLKECKFNSPNEVHVLGDLHGWAPGLITYLIEHKLASIEINGVLLGENGVLDTRSMMNVFARTSNMDSLNLPSAGLRGRPNFDGCVNGHGHGSVRARWTGRKGQAFIQLGDVIDRADHSELACEILRQLLIDAPCSVFVLVGNHEQFVLEDEYDNWYLNERRNAITDGRIDYKGWTKSHLRFMETIDLDHEEMSRLVFESYKESVRLLYLTQAAVQQKCLDINHGLHQSEIEKLLS
;
A
#
# COMPACT_ATOMS: atom_id res chain seq x y z
N MET A 1 -20.06 -21.48 -59.51
CA MET A 1 -20.68 -21.29 -58.18
C MET A 1 -20.04 -22.26 -57.22
N SER A 2 -19.02 -21.77 -56.51
CA SER A 2 -18.54 -22.27 -55.22
C SER A 2 -17.55 -21.21 -54.74
N GLU A 3 -18.06 -20.26 -53.96
CA GLU A 3 -17.24 -19.33 -53.19
C GLU A 3 -16.56 -20.12 -52.08
N GLN A 4 -15.24 -19.96 -51.96
CA GLN A 4 -14.48 -20.28 -50.76
C GLN A 4 -13.68 -19.02 -50.42
N ASP A 5 -14.19 -18.29 -49.44
CA ASP A 5 -13.38 -17.47 -48.54
C ASP A 5 -12.41 -18.38 -47.77
N GLU A 6 -11.16 -17.94 -47.56
CA GLU A 6 -10.54 -17.93 -46.23
C GLU A 6 -9.10 -17.37 -46.27
N GLN A 7 -8.93 -16.28 -45.50
CA GLN A 7 -7.82 -15.97 -44.58
C GLN A 7 -6.40 -15.79 -45.14
N SER A 8 -5.96 -14.52 -45.21
CA SER A 8 -4.54 -14.14 -45.23
C SER A 8 -4.02 -14.01 -43.80
N GLU A 9 -3.11 -14.89 -43.41
CA GLU A 9 -2.26 -14.76 -42.22
C GLU A 9 -1.36 -13.51 -42.36
N ILE A 10 -1.42 -12.60 -41.39
CA ILE A 10 -0.41 -11.56 -41.21
C ILE A 10 0.55 -12.08 -40.15
N GLU A 11 1.67 -12.66 -40.58
CA GLU A 11 2.82 -12.91 -39.71
C GLU A 11 3.39 -11.57 -39.23
N ASN A 12 3.18 -11.24 -37.96
CA ASN A 12 3.93 -10.19 -37.28
C ASN A 12 5.36 -10.72 -37.02
N VAL A 13 6.22 -10.61 -38.02
CA VAL A 13 7.66 -10.81 -37.85
C VAL A 13 8.21 -9.62 -37.07
N ALA A 14 8.46 -9.82 -35.79
CA ALA A 14 9.17 -8.85 -34.95
C ALA A 14 10.56 -8.61 -35.56
N VAL A 15 10.79 -7.40 -36.07
CA VAL A 15 12.10 -6.95 -36.54
C VAL A 15 12.98 -6.74 -35.32
N PRO A 16 14.11 -7.47 -35.16
CA PRO A 16 15.02 -7.23 -34.05
C PRO A 16 15.64 -5.83 -34.18
N LEU A 17 15.57 -5.05 -33.09
CA LEU A 17 16.20 -3.73 -32.98
C LEU A 17 17.73 -3.88 -33.13
N SER A 18 18.35 -2.96 -33.87
CA SER A 18 19.80 -2.94 -34.09
C SER A 18 20.57 -2.65 -32.79
N GLU A 19 21.79 -3.18 -32.66
CA GLU A 19 22.64 -3.06 -31.46
C GLU A 19 22.90 -1.62 -30.99
N GLU A 20 22.69 -0.61 -31.84
CA GLU A 20 22.88 0.81 -31.54
C GLU A 20 21.71 1.49 -30.78
N GLN A 21 20.63 0.77 -30.46
CA GLN A 21 19.47 1.32 -29.73
C GLN A 21 19.39 0.91 -28.25
N LYS A 22 20.42 0.26 -27.71
CA LYS A 22 20.49 -0.08 -26.29
C LYS A 22 20.52 1.19 -25.44
N THR A 23 19.52 1.33 -24.58
CA THR A 23 19.44 2.46 -23.67
C THR A 23 20.30 2.19 -22.43
N ARG A 24 20.67 3.25 -21.70
CA ARG A 24 21.39 3.17 -20.42
C ARG A 24 20.72 2.25 -19.38
N TYR A 25 19.44 1.92 -19.55
CA TYR A 25 18.70 0.97 -18.72
C TYR A 25 19.07 -0.50 -19.01
N ASP A 26 19.35 -0.85 -20.26
CA ASP A 26 19.76 -2.21 -20.66
C ASP A 26 21.16 -2.58 -20.12
N GLU A 27 22.00 -1.57 -19.88
CA GLU A 27 23.31 -1.74 -19.25
C GLU A 27 23.23 -1.98 -17.74
N LEU A 28 22.15 -1.53 -17.07
CA LEU A 28 21.93 -1.74 -15.64
C LEU A 28 21.34 -3.12 -15.33
N GLU A 29 20.53 -3.69 -16.23
CA GLU A 29 20.04 -5.07 -16.10
C GLU A 29 21.15 -6.13 -16.23
N ASN A 30 22.25 -5.80 -16.93
CA ASN A 30 23.38 -6.70 -17.14
C ASN A 30 24.51 -6.56 -16.09
N GLN A 31 24.33 -5.71 -15.07
CA GLN A 31 25.27 -5.64 -13.96
C GLN A 31 24.97 -6.76 -12.97
N GLU A 32 25.96 -7.62 -12.70
CA GLU A 32 25.87 -8.66 -11.67
C GLU A 32 25.41 -8.03 -10.34
N SER A 33 24.42 -8.67 -9.72
CA SER A 33 23.89 -8.24 -8.43
C SER A 33 25.01 -8.14 -7.40
N VAL A 34 25.09 -6.97 -6.75
CA VAL A 34 26.03 -6.74 -5.64
C VAL A 34 25.73 -7.78 -4.56
N LYS A 35 26.69 -8.67 -4.29
CA LYS A 35 26.58 -9.64 -3.19
C LYS A 35 26.37 -8.88 -1.88
N ALA A 36 25.25 -9.14 -1.23
CA ALA A 36 24.95 -8.59 0.08
C ALA A 36 26.10 -8.94 1.05
N GLU A 37 26.74 -7.93 1.62
CA GLU A 37 27.66 -8.13 2.74
C GLU A 37 26.89 -8.74 3.91
N GLN A 38 27.47 -9.78 4.50
CA GLN A 38 26.94 -10.43 5.70
C GLN A 38 27.08 -9.44 6.86
N VAL A 39 25.99 -8.75 7.18
CA VAL A 39 25.85 -8.00 8.43
C VAL A 39 25.50 -9.00 9.52
N GLU A 40 26.31 -9.06 10.59
CA GLU A 40 26.02 -9.88 11.77
C GLU A 40 24.71 -9.38 12.42
N ASP A 41 23.74 -10.30 12.51
CA ASP A 41 22.37 -10.07 12.95
C ASP A 41 22.27 -10.29 14.47
N ASP A 42 22.47 -9.22 15.24
CA ASP A 42 22.30 -9.20 16.69
C ASP A 42 21.11 -8.30 17.09
N THR A 43 20.02 -8.38 16.34
CA THR A 43 18.78 -7.66 16.67
C THR A 43 17.94 -8.47 17.65
N LEU A 44 18.08 -8.18 18.94
CA LEU A 44 17.25 -8.77 20.00
C LEU A 44 15.78 -8.34 19.84
N VAL A 45 14.93 -9.31 19.51
CA VAL A 45 13.47 -9.20 19.63
C VAL A 45 13.13 -9.15 21.12
N LEU A 46 12.50 -8.07 21.57
CA LEU A 46 12.02 -7.95 22.94
C LEU A 46 10.58 -8.44 23.00
N ASP A 47 10.34 -9.47 23.82
CA ASP A 47 9.01 -9.92 24.16
C ASP A 47 8.21 -8.73 24.74
N TYR A 48 7.22 -8.27 23.99
CA TYR A 48 6.26 -7.28 24.45
C TYR A 48 4.94 -7.98 24.70
N GLU A 49 4.45 -7.89 25.93
CA GLU A 49 3.08 -8.24 26.28
C GLU A 49 2.16 -7.23 25.59
N GLN A 50 1.61 -7.60 24.44
CA GLN A 50 0.47 -6.92 23.85
C GLN A 50 -0.61 -6.91 24.94
N THR A 51 -1.00 -5.72 25.41
CA THR A 51 -2.04 -5.63 26.42
C THR A 51 -3.32 -6.19 25.81
N ASP A 52 -3.80 -7.30 26.36
CA ASP A 52 -5.11 -7.93 26.11
C ASP A 52 -6.26 -7.02 26.59
N SER A 53 -6.25 -5.73 26.24
CA SER A 53 -7.47 -4.96 26.27
C SER A 53 -8.25 -5.35 25.03
N ASP A 54 -9.17 -6.29 25.21
CA ASP A 54 -10.21 -6.74 24.27
C ASP A 54 -11.17 -5.63 23.77
N ASP A 55 -10.79 -4.35 23.90
CA ASP A 55 -11.51 -3.23 23.28
C ASP A 55 -10.98 -3.02 21.85
N VAL A 56 -11.70 -3.67 20.95
CA VAL A 56 -11.44 -3.84 19.52
C VAL A 56 -11.83 -2.58 18.74
N ASP A 57 -10.90 -1.63 18.57
CA ASP A 57 -11.19 -0.44 17.77
C ASP A 57 -10.66 -0.58 16.33
N ALA A 58 -11.57 -0.43 15.36
CA ALA A 58 -11.26 -0.25 13.94
C ALA A 58 -10.41 1.03 13.72
N PRO A 59 -9.83 1.24 12.52
CA PRO A 59 -9.06 2.45 12.24
C PRO A 59 -9.81 3.74 12.63
N LEU A 60 -9.12 4.63 13.35
CA LEU A 60 -9.72 5.84 13.94
C LEU A 60 -9.80 6.97 12.92
N THR A 61 -10.88 6.98 12.12
CA THR A 61 -11.18 8.07 11.19
C THR A 61 -11.14 9.42 11.92
N PRO A 62 -10.35 10.41 11.44
CA PRO A 62 -10.35 11.76 12.02
C PRO A 62 -11.62 12.51 11.65
N ASP A 63 -11.98 13.50 12.46
CA ASP A 63 -12.96 14.51 12.04
C ASP A 63 -12.42 15.28 10.84
N LEU A 64 -13.29 15.57 9.87
CA LEU A 64 -12.96 16.43 8.74
C LEU A 64 -12.47 17.79 9.23
N LYS A 65 -11.21 18.13 8.92
CA LYS A 65 -10.63 19.44 9.27
C LYS A 65 -11.10 20.54 8.32
N GLU A 66 -10.66 21.76 8.61
CA GLU A 66 -11.06 22.96 7.89
C GLU A 66 -10.77 22.87 6.37
N CYS A 67 -11.83 22.93 5.57
CA CYS A 67 -11.81 22.97 4.11
C CYS A 67 -11.31 24.32 3.56
N LYS A 68 -10.09 24.73 3.90
CA LYS A 68 -9.48 25.95 3.35
C LYS A 68 -8.36 25.60 2.40
N PHE A 69 -8.65 25.70 1.10
CA PHE A 69 -7.61 25.67 0.08
C PHE A 69 -6.70 26.89 0.25
N ASN A 70 -5.45 26.64 0.61
CA ASN A 70 -4.39 27.64 0.54
C ASN A 70 -3.49 27.23 -0.63
N SER A 71 -3.18 28.15 -1.54
CA SER A 71 -2.21 27.86 -2.61
C SER A 71 -0.91 27.35 -2.00
N PRO A 72 -0.47 26.12 -2.35
CA PRO A 72 0.73 25.57 -1.76
C PRO A 72 1.95 26.37 -2.24
N ASN A 73 2.87 26.66 -1.32
CA ASN A 73 4.19 27.21 -1.62
C ASN A 73 5.28 26.13 -1.59
N GLU A 74 4.96 24.94 -1.09
CA GLU A 74 5.82 23.77 -1.06
C GLU A 74 4.96 22.53 -1.33
N VAL A 75 5.39 21.69 -2.27
CA VAL A 75 4.70 20.46 -2.65
C VAL A 75 5.66 19.30 -2.50
N HIS A 76 5.33 18.37 -1.61
CA HIS A 76 6.00 17.10 -1.45
C HIS A 76 5.37 16.10 -2.39
N VAL A 77 6.19 15.41 -3.18
CA VAL A 77 5.71 14.41 -4.13
C VAL A 77 6.45 13.11 -3.83
N LEU A 78 5.70 12.07 -3.49
CA LEU A 78 6.22 10.72 -3.35
C LEU A 78 5.79 9.91 -4.57
N GLY A 79 6.76 9.26 -5.22
CA GLY A 79 6.54 8.40 -6.38
C GLY A 79 5.87 7.08 -6.02
N ASP A 80 6.00 6.10 -6.90
CA ASP A 80 5.47 4.75 -6.74
C ASP A 80 5.82 4.18 -5.35
N LEU A 81 4.80 3.89 -4.54
CA LEU A 81 4.99 3.38 -3.19
C LEU A 81 5.26 1.86 -3.20
N HIS A 82 4.81 1.20 -4.25
CA HIS A 82 4.86 -0.24 -4.43
C HIS A 82 4.29 -1.03 -3.24
N GLY A 83 3.21 -0.55 -2.61
CA GLY A 83 2.63 -1.22 -1.45
C GLY A 83 3.40 -1.08 -0.14
N TRP A 84 4.54 -0.36 -0.10
CA TRP A 84 5.45 -0.36 1.04
C TRP A 84 5.11 0.72 2.09
N ALA A 85 4.11 0.45 2.94
CA ALA A 85 3.68 1.40 3.98
C ALA A 85 4.81 1.94 4.89
N PRO A 86 5.84 1.16 5.31
CA PRO A 86 6.96 1.70 6.09
C PRO A 86 7.71 2.83 5.38
N GLY A 87 7.82 2.78 4.04
CA GLY A 87 8.41 3.85 3.24
C GLY A 87 7.58 5.12 3.28
N LEU A 88 6.26 4.99 3.09
CA LEU A 88 5.31 6.11 3.22
C LEU A 88 5.41 6.75 4.62
N ILE A 89 5.39 5.94 5.67
CA ILE A 89 5.44 6.39 7.07
C ILE A 89 6.73 7.18 7.34
N THR A 90 7.87 6.61 6.92
CA THR A 90 9.18 7.24 7.08
C THR A 90 9.21 8.60 6.38
N TYR A 91 8.79 8.65 5.12
CA TYR A 91 8.75 9.88 4.33
C TYR A 91 7.87 10.96 5.00
N LEU A 92 6.64 10.61 5.38
CA LEU A 92 5.71 11.55 6.00
C LEU A 92 6.25 12.12 7.33
N ILE A 93 6.86 11.28 8.17
CA ILE A 93 7.39 11.70 9.46
C ILE A 93 8.62 12.58 9.27
N GLU A 94 9.63 12.15 8.50
CA GLU A 94 10.89 12.88 8.30
C GLU A 94 10.66 14.26 7.67
N HIS A 95 9.70 14.35 6.74
CA HIS A 95 9.29 15.61 6.12
C HIS A 95 8.30 16.44 6.95
N LYS A 96 7.98 16.02 8.18
CA LYS A 96 7.09 16.72 9.12
C LYS A 96 5.67 16.89 8.60
N LEU A 97 5.23 15.99 7.73
CA LEU A 97 3.92 16.02 7.09
C LEU A 97 2.86 15.33 7.95
N ALA A 98 3.24 14.29 8.70
CA ALA A 98 2.31 13.61 9.59
C ALA A 98 2.97 13.05 10.85
N SER A 99 2.12 12.80 11.86
CA SER A 99 2.37 11.89 12.97
C SER A 99 1.53 10.63 12.77
N ILE A 100 2.13 9.46 13.01
CA ILE A 100 1.51 8.16 12.72
C ILE A 100 1.65 7.25 13.94
N GLU A 101 0.52 6.68 14.36
CA GLU A 101 0.40 5.71 15.44
C GLU A 101 -0.34 4.48 14.92
N ILE A 102 0.17 3.29 15.25
CA ILE A 102 -0.42 2.01 14.86
C ILE A 102 -0.52 1.11 16.08
N ASN A 103 -1.70 0.59 16.37
CA ASN A 103 -1.97 -0.30 17.51
C ASN A 103 -1.48 0.29 18.85
N GLY A 104 -1.65 1.61 19.05
CA GLY A 104 -1.18 2.31 20.26
C GLY A 104 0.31 2.66 20.27
N VAL A 105 1.07 2.30 19.21
CA VAL A 105 2.50 2.55 19.10
C VAL A 105 2.74 3.78 18.21
N LEU A 106 3.25 4.86 18.80
CA LEU A 106 3.67 6.04 18.07
C LEU A 106 4.95 5.72 17.28
N LEU A 107 4.89 5.86 15.96
CA LEU A 107 6.00 5.54 15.05
C LEU A 107 6.96 6.70 14.84
N GLY A 108 6.53 7.91 15.21
CA GLY A 108 7.33 9.12 15.15
C GLY A 108 6.49 10.37 14.94
N GLU A 109 7.12 11.52 15.15
CA GLU A 109 6.51 12.83 14.99
C GLU A 109 7.59 13.90 14.76
N ASN A 110 7.17 15.06 14.24
CA ASN A 110 7.99 16.26 14.16
C ASN A 110 9.36 16.10 13.44
N GLY A 111 9.46 15.17 12.49
CA GLY A 111 10.70 14.92 11.76
C GLY A 111 11.58 13.84 12.37
N VAL A 112 11.13 13.18 13.43
CA VAL A 112 11.91 12.16 14.15
C VAL A 112 11.14 10.84 14.10
N LEU A 113 11.71 9.87 13.40
CA LEU A 113 11.24 8.50 13.35
C LEU A 113 11.65 7.77 14.64
N ASP A 114 10.73 7.03 15.25
CA ASP A 114 11.07 6.06 16.30
C ASP A 114 11.42 4.73 15.64
N THR A 115 12.71 4.52 15.38
CA THR A 115 13.20 3.29 14.74
C THR A 115 12.83 2.05 15.54
N ARG A 116 12.75 2.12 16.88
CA ARG A 116 12.37 0.97 17.70
C ARG A 116 10.91 0.63 17.49
N SER A 117 10.03 1.63 17.51
CA SER A 117 8.61 1.45 17.20
C SER A 117 8.37 0.92 15.78
N MET A 118 9.10 1.45 14.80
CA MET A 118 9.07 0.94 13.42
C MET A 118 9.48 -0.53 13.33
N MET A 119 10.55 -0.91 14.03
CA MET A 119 10.97 -2.31 14.08
C MET A 119 9.93 -3.19 14.80
N ASN A 120 9.33 -2.70 15.89
CA ASN A 120 8.29 -3.46 16.59
C ASN A 120 7.08 -3.74 15.70
N VAL A 121 6.70 -2.82 14.81
CA VAL A 121 5.52 -2.96 13.96
C VAL A 121 5.79 -3.69 12.65
N PHE A 122 7.00 -3.59 12.09
CA PHE A 122 7.28 -4.09 10.73
C PHE A 122 8.47 -5.05 10.60
N ALA A 123 9.35 -5.16 11.61
CA ALA A 123 10.58 -5.93 11.47
C ALA A 123 10.31 -7.42 11.27
N ARG A 124 11.21 -8.05 10.52
CA ARG A 124 11.22 -9.48 10.27
C ARG A 124 12.58 -10.03 10.55
N THR A 125 12.62 -11.21 11.15
CA THR A 125 13.83 -12.02 11.23
C THR A 125 13.58 -13.34 10.52
N SER A 126 14.63 -13.94 9.98
CA SER A 126 14.56 -15.24 9.29
C SER A 126 14.02 -16.38 10.18
N ASN A 127 14.01 -16.16 11.49
CA ASN A 127 13.65 -17.15 12.50
C ASN A 127 12.17 -17.07 12.92
N MET A 128 11.42 -16.06 12.48
CA MET A 128 9.99 -15.95 12.78
C MET A 128 9.18 -17.05 12.08
N ASP A 129 8.23 -17.64 12.79
CA ASP A 129 7.17 -18.48 12.22
C ASP A 129 5.92 -17.64 11.91
N SER A 130 4.89 -18.25 11.34
CA SER A 130 3.65 -17.56 10.94
C SER A 130 2.93 -16.86 12.09
N LEU A 131 3.08 -17.33 13.34
CA LEU A 131 2.46 -16.74 14.52
C LEU A 131 3.24 -15.53 15.05
N ASN A 132 4.54 -15.47 14.77
CA ASN A 132 5.43 -14.39 15.17
C ASN A 132 5.66 -13.33 14.08
N LEU A 133 5.00 -13.46 12.92
CA LEU A 133 5.06 -12.44 11.89
C LEU A 133 4.35 -11.17 12.36
N PRO A 134 4.85 -9.98 11.99
CA PRO A 134 4.11 -8.74 12.23
C PRO A 134 2.73 -8.83 11.58
N SER A 135 1.72 -8.28 12.25
CA SER A 135 0.34 -8.26 11.73
C SER A 135 0.26 -7.57 10.37
N ALA A 136 -0.60 -8.07 9.50
CA ALA A 136 -0.95 -7.46 8.23
C ALA A 136 -2.48 -7.42 8.10
N GLY A 137 -3.01 -6.61 7.20
CA GLY A 137 -4.45 -6.39 7.10
C GLY A 137 -4.95 -5.28 8.05
N LEU A 138 -6.24 -4.93 7.91
CA LEU A 138 -6.92 -3.96 8.75
C LEU A 138 -8.02 -4.63 9.59
N ARG A 139 -7.97 -4.47 10.91
CA ARG A 139 -8.96 -5.08 11.81
C ARG A 139 -10.36 -4.51 11.58
N GLY A 140 -11.37 -5.38 11.56
CA GLY A 140 -12.78 -4.98 11.46
C GLY A 140 -13.18 -4.41 10.10
N ARG A 141 -12.36 -4.64 9.07
CA ARG A 141 -12.67 -4.31 7.68
C ARG A 141 -13.07 -5.60 6.93
N PRO A 142 -14.07 -5.53 6.03
CA PRO A 142 -14.43 -6.68 5.20
C PRO A 142 -13.21 -7.25 4.48
N ASN A 143 -13.13 -8.57 4.34
CA ASN A 143 -12.03 -9.28 3.68
C ASN A 143 -10.67 -9.20 4.42
N PHE A 144 -10.65 -8.75 5.68
CA PHE A 144 -9.47 -8.80 6.57
C PHE A 144 -9.75 -9.56 7.87
N ASP A 145 -10.99 -10.01 8.09
CA ASP A 145 -11.39 -10.82 9.23
C ASP A 145 -10.85 -12.25 9.05
N GLY A 146 -9.62 -12.48 9.49
CA GLY A 146 -8.99 -13.81 9.40
C GLY A 146 -7.47 -13.82 9.42
N CYS A 147 -6.78 -12.70 9.15
CA CYS A 147 -5.33 -12.63 8.89
C CYS A 147 -4.44 -13.60 9.72
N VAL A 148 -3.53 -14.35 9.05
CA VAL A 148 -2.80 -15.52 9.60
C VAL A 148 -1.84 -15.05 10.68
N ASN A 149 -1.36 -13.82 10.54
CA ASN A 149 -0.42 -13.13 11.40
C ASN A 149 -1.10 -12.18 12.41
N GLY A 150 -2.36 -12.45 12.78
CA GLY A 150 -3.09 -11.75 13.85
C GLY A 150 -4.36 -11.06 13.36
N HIS A 151 -5.06 -10.32 14.21
CA HIS A 151 -6.34 -9.69 13.82
C HIS A 151 -6.19 -8.42 12.96
N GLY A 152 -5.08 -8.25 12.22
CA GLY A 152 -4.75 -7.02 11.50
C GLY A 152 -4.48 -5.79 12.39
N HIS A 153 -4.12 -4.67 11.75
CA HIS A 153 -3.94 -3.38 12.41
C HIS A 153 -5.30 -2.75 12.75
N GLY A 154 -5.57 -2.51 14.03
CA GLY A 154 -6.82 -1.92 14.52
C GLY A 154 -6.73 -0.41 14.67
N SER A 155 -6.05 0.06 15.73
CA SER A 155 -5.90 1.49 16.01
C SER A 155 -4.85 2.13 15.09
N VAL A 156 -5.24 2.44 13.84
CA VAL A 156 -4.44 3.25 12.92
C VAL A 156 -4.85 4.71 13.08
N ARG A 157 -3.88 5.59 13.34
CA ARG A 157 -4.06 7.03 13.48
C ARG A 157 -2.98 7.78 12.72
N ALA A 158 -3.36 8.42 11.61
CA ALA A 158 -2.50 9.33 10.85
C ALA A 158 -3.03 10.76 10.97
N ARG A 159 -2.20 11.71 11.41
CA ARG A 159 -2.60 13.11 11.60
C ARG A 159 -1.62 14.05 10.91
N TRP A 160 -2.14 14.97 10.12
CA TRP A 160 -1.35 15.96 9.41
C TRP A 160 -0.71 16.95 10.36
N THR A 161 0.62 17.09 10.23
CA THR A 161 1.45 18.05 10.96
C THR A 161 2.13 19.06 10.03
N GLY A 162 1.89 18.96 8.72
CA GLY A 162 2.45 19.86 7.73
C GLY A 162 2.02 21.32 7.95
N ARG A 163 2.93 22.23 7.64
CA ARG A 163 2.75 23.68 7.81
C ARG A 163 1.76 24.23 6.80
N LYS A 164 1.22 25.42 7.10
CA LYS A 164 0.39 26.16 6.15
C LYS A 164 1.15 26.40 4.85
N GLY A 165 0.56 26.02 3.72
CA GLY A 165 1.16 26.13 2.39
C GLY A 165 1.92 24.88 1.93
N GLN A 166 2.07 23.86 2.78
CA GLN A 166 2.58 22.56 2.36
C GLN A 166 1.44 21.70 1.80
N ALA A 167 1.73 21.01 0.71
CA ALA A 167 0.91 19.95 0.15
C ALA A 167 1.72 18.66 -0.03
N PHE A 168 1.03 17.53 -0.05
CA PHE A 168 1.58 16.20 -0.30
C PHE A 168 0.79 15.52 -1.42
N ILE A 169 1.51 14.96 -2.40
CA ILE A 169 0.95 14.22 -3.52
C ILE A 169 1.60 12.84 -3.55
N GLN A 170 0.77 11.79 -3.49
CA GLN A 170 1.19 10.41 -3.75
C GLN A 170 0.90 10.05 -5.21
N LEU A 171 1.93 9.69 -5.98
CA LEU A 171 1.85 9.37 -7.40
C LEU A 171 1.54 7.88 -7.64
N GLY A 172 0.35 7.42 -7.28
CA GLY A 172 -0.09 6.06 -7.61
C GLY A 172 0.73 4.95 -6.97
N ASP A 173 0.44 3.72 -7.40
CA ASP A 173 1.05 2.46 -6.95
C ASP A 173 1.15 2.39 -5.42
N VAL A 174 0.08 2.86 -4.76
CA VAL A 174 -0.16 2.75 -3.33
C VAL A 174 -0.32 1.29 -2.96
N ILE A 175 -0.99 0.53 -3.83
CA ILE A 175 -1.05 -0.92 -3.78
C ILE A 175 -0.12 -1.50 -4.84
N ASP A 176 0.69 -2.49 -4.47
CA ASP A 176 1.54 -3.27 -5.37
C ASP A 176 2.19 -4.40 -4.54
N ARG A 177 3.20 -5.04 -5.13
CA ARG A 177 4.16 -6.04 -4.67
C ARG A 177 4.88 -5.87 -3.32
N ALA A 178 4.45 -5.04 -2.39
CA ALA A 178 5.01 -5.05 -1.03
C ALA A 178 3.92 -5.33 0.01
N ASP A 179 4.36 -5.57 1.24
CA ASP A 179 3.43 -5.82 2.34
C ASP A 179 2.89 -4.49 2.87
N HIS A 180 1.62 -4.51 3.29
CA HIS A 180 0.90 -3.40 3.93
C HIS A 180 0.30 -2.33 2.99
N SER A 181 0.02 -2.69 1.73
CA SER A 181 -0.74 -1.88 0.78
C SER A 181 -2.04 -1.31 1.37
N GLU A 182 -2.80 -2.13 2.10
CA GLU A 182 -4.04 -1.75 2.78
C GLU A 182 -3.83 -0.68 3.86
N LEU A 183 -2.71 -0.78 4.60
CA LEU A 183 -2.35 0.18 5.63
C LEU A 183 -1.92 1.51 5.00
N ALA A 184 -1.19 1.48 3.88
CA ALA A 184 -0.87 2.68 3.13
C ALA A 184 -2.15 3.40 2.66
N CYS A 185 -3.11 2.66 2.12
CA CYS A 185 -4.42 3.20 1.75
C CYS A 185 -5.13 3.85 2.95
N GLU A 186 -5.16 3.19 4.11
CA GLU A 186 -5.83 3.74 5.31
C GLU A 186 -5.12 4.99 5.86
N ILE A 187 -3.79 5.03 5.87
CA ILE A 187 -3.02 6.22 6.26
C ILE A 187 -3.35 7.39 5.34
N LEU A 188 -3.27 7.19 4.02
CA LEU A 188 -3.59 8.23 3.04
C LEU A 188 -5.05 8.68 3.15
N ARG A 189 -5.98 7.76 3.36
CA ARG A 189 -7.41 8.04 3.58
C ARG A 189 -7.62 8.97 4.76
N GLN A 190 -6.99 8.69 5.90
CA GLN A 190 -7.12 9.56 7.08
C GLN A 190 -6.50 10.94 6.83
N LEU A 191 -5.36 11.01 6.15
CA LEU A 191 -4.71 12.28 5.83
C LEU A 191 -5.53 13.15 4.86
N LEU A 192 -6.26 12.55 3.92
CA LEU A 192 -7.21 13.27 3.07
C LEU A 192 -8.31 13.97 3.89
N ILE A 193 -8.80 13.32 4.94
CA ILE A 193 -9.84 13.86 5.84
C ILE A 193 -9.24 14.89 6.81
N ASP A 194 -8.04 14.62 7.32
CA ASP A 194 -7.38 15.46 8.32
C ASP A 194 -6.71 16.71 7.71
N ALA A 195 -6.42 16.71 6.41
CA ALA A 195 -5.91 17.85 5.68
C ALA A 195 -6.57 17.98 4.29
N PRO A 196 -7.89 18.21 4.26
CA PRO A 196 -8.63 18.29 3.01
C PRO A 196 -8.15 19.54 2.28
N CYS A 197 -7.61 19.38 1.07
CA CYS A 197 -6.91 20.39 0.24
C CYS A 197 -5.38 20.38 0.29
N SER A 198 -4.74 19.65 1.21
CA SER A 198 -3.28 19.55 1.27
C SER A 198 -2.77 18.19 0.80
N VAL A 199 -3.60 17.16 0.84
CA VAL A 199 -3.20 15.79 0.48
C VAL A 199 -3.96 15.37 -0.77
N PHE A 200 -3.25 14.76 -1.72
CA PHE A 200 -3.82 14.24 -2.96
C PHE A 200 -3.17 12.88 -3.28
N VAL A 201 -3.98 11.94 -3.74
CA VAL A 201 -3.53 10.63 -4.22
C VAL A 201 -3.98 10.48 -5.66
N LEU A 202 -3.02 10.17 -6.54
CA LEU A 202 -3.29 9.90 -7.94
C LEU A 202 -3.44 8.40 -8.17
N VAL A 203 -4.26 8.03 -9.16
CA VAL A 203 -4.48 6.64 -9.58
C VAL A 203 -3.28 6.17 -10.41
N GLY A 204 -2.59 5.12 -9.95
CA GLY A 204 -1.60 4.38 -10.73
C GLY A 204 -2.23 3.22 -11.49
N ASN A 205 -1.42 2.48 -12.26
CA ASN A 205 -1.92 1.33 -13.03
C ASN A 205 -2.31 0.16 -12.11
N HIS A 206 -1.66 -0.01 -10.97
CA HIS A 206 -2.04 -1.06 -10.02
C HIS A 206 -3.43 -0.79 -9.39
N GLU A 207 -3.72 0.46 -9.05
CA GLU A 207 -5.07 0.84 -8.63
C GLU A 207 -6.09 0.70 -9.76
N GLN A 208 -5.71 1.00 -11.01
CA GLN A 208 -6.60 0.84 -12.16
C GLN A 208 -7.04 -0.62 -12.33
N PHE A 209 -6.11 -1.59 -12.28
CA PHE A 209 -6.47 -3.01 -12.40
C PHE A 209 -7.53 -3.42 -11.39
N VAL A 210 -7.37 -2.95 -10.15
CA VAL A 210 -8.29 -3.27 -9.06
C VAL A 210 -9.64 -2.55 -9.21
N LEU A 211 -9.64 -1.29 -9.65
CA LEU A 211 -10.87 -0.52 -9.88
C LEU A 211 -11.69 -1.04 -11.07
N GLU A 212 -11.02 -1.52 -12.11
CA GLU A 212 -11.62 -2.06 -13.34
C GLU A 212 -11.89 -3.57 -13.29
N ASP A 213 -11.64 -4.20 -12.14
CA ASP A 213 -11.85 -5.64 -11.91
C ASP A 213 -11.00 -6.55 -12.81
N GLU A 214 -9.81 -6.09 -13.18
CA GLU A 214 -8.85 -6.80 -14.04
C GLU A 214 -7.92 -7.73 -13.24
N TYR A 215 -8.50 -8.72 -12.56
CA TYR A 215 -7.74 -9.67 -11.73
C TYR A 215 -6.59 -10.35 -12.48
N ASP A 216 -6.81 -10.84 -13.70
CA ASP A 216 -5.79 -11.60 -14.43
C ASP A 216 -4.55 -10.75 -14.76
N ASN A 217 -4.75 -9.48 -15.12
CA ASN A 217 -3.66 -8.55 -15.40
C ASN A 217 -2.87 -8.18 -14.14
N TRP A 218 -3.59 -7.93 -13.05
CA TRP A 218 -2.97 -7.71 -11.74
C TRP A 218 -2.16 -8.94 -11.31
N TYR A 219 -2.76 -10.13 -11.33
CA TYR A 219 -2.14 -11.38 -10.89
C TYR A 219 -0.89 -11.73 -11.70
N LEU A 220 -0.91 -11.52 -13.02
CA LEU A 220 0.27 -11.72 -13.87
C LEU A 220 1.41 -10.77 -13.50
N ASN A 221 1.12 -9.51 -13.18
CA ASN A 221 2.13 -8.53 -12.76
C ASN A 221 2.69 -8.87 -11.38
N GLU A 222 1.82 -9.18 -10.42
CA GLU A 222 2.22 -9.62 -9.08
C GLU A 222 3.14 -10.84 -9.15
N ARG A 223 2.78 -11.85 -9.93
CA ARG A 223 3.60 -13.06 -10.07
C ARG A 223 4.96 -12.82 -10.73
N ARG A 224 5.01 -11.94 -11.73
CA ARG A 224 6.26 -11.64 -12.46
C ARG A 224 7.23 -10.83 -11.63
N ASN A 225 6.71 -9.89 -10.84
CA ASN A 225 7.50 -8.87 -10.14
C ASN A 225 7.54 -9.07 -8.62
N ALA A 226 7.02 -10.19 -8.12
CA ALA A 226 6.95 -10.52 -6.70
C ALA A 226 8.33 -10.41 -6.04
N ILE A 227 8.42 -9.63 -4.96
CA ILE A 227 9.65 -9.55 -4.16
C ILE A 227 9.83 -10.88 -3.43
N THR A 228 10.80 -11.69 -3.88
CA THR A 228 11.23 -12.88 -3.15
C THR A 228 12.30 -12.48 -2.14
N ASP A 229 11.98 -12.51 -0.85
CA ASP A 229 12.98 -12.28 0.19
C ASP A 229 14.01 -13.42 0.20
N GLY A 230 15.20 -13.15 -0.36
CA GLY A 230 16.29 -14.12 -0.43
C GLY A 230 16.96 -14.41 0.91
N ARG A 231 16.58 -13.73 2.01
CA ARG A 231 17.12 -13.94 3.36
C ARG A 231 16.32 -14.97 4.16
N ILE A 232 15.12 -15.33 3.70
CA ILE A 232 14.30 -16.34 4.36
C ILE A 232 14.51 -17.64 3.60
N ASP A 233 15.16 -18.62 4.26
CA ASP A 233 15.25 -19.99 3.75
C ASP A 233 13.89 -20.43 3.21
N TYR A 234 13.91 -21.05 2.04
CA TYR A 234 12.81 -21.34 1.12
C TYR A 234 11.65 -22.13 1.76
N LYS A 235 10.92 -21.53 2.70
CA LYS A 235 9.66 -22.07 3.24
C LYS A 235 8.57 -21.62 2.26
N GLY A 236 7.81 -22.55 1.68
CA GLY A 236 6.90 -22.27 0.55
C GLY A 236 5.87 -21.15 0.74
N TRP A 237 5.61 -20.71 1.97
CA TRP A 237 4.72 -19.61 2.34
C TRP A 237 5.40 -18.22 2.40
N THR A 238 6.72 -18.13 2.24
CA THR A 238 7.47 -16.86 2.34
C THR A 238 7.54 -16.08 1.03
N LYS A 239 7.02 -16.66 -0.07
CA LYS A 239 6.84 -15.96 -1.34
C LYS A 239 5.60 -15.07 -1.26
N SER A 240 5.88 -13.78 -1.12
CA SER A 240 5.14 -12.61 -1.61
C SER A 240 3.61 -12.54 -1.44
N HIS A 241 3.14 -11.48 -0.77
CA HIS A 241 1.76 -10.91 -0.81
C HIS A 241 0.65 -11.62 -0.03
N LEU A 242 0.94 -12.72 0.67
CA LEU A 242 -0.10 -13.59 1.26
C LEU A 242 -0.20 -13.53 2.79
N ARG A 243 0.31 -12.46 3.43
CA ARG A 243 0.47 -12.45 4.89
C ARG A 243 -0.81 -12.16 5.67
N PHE A 244 -1.81 -11.52 5.07
CA PHE A 244 -3.05 -11.11 5.75
C PHE A 244 -4.23 -12.08 5.55
N MET A 245 -3.99 -13.38 5.38
CA MET A 245 -5.05 -14.34 5.00
C MET A 245 -5.67 -15.13 6.16
N GLU A 246 -6.76 -15.86 5.98
CA GLU A 246 -7.33 -16.67 7.07
C GLU A 246 -6.58 -17.99 7.35
N THR A 247 -5.95 -18.57 6.34
CA THR A 247 -5.23 -19.85 6.45
C THR A 247 -4.14 -20.00 5.39
N ILE A 248 -3.07 -20.71 5.72
CA ILE A 248 -1.98 -21.08 4.80
C ILE A 248 -2.32 -22.28 3.89
N ASP A 249 -3.49 -22.89 4.08
CA ASP A 249 -3.90 -24.12 3.39
C ASP A 249 -4.59 -23.89 2.03
N LEU A 250 -4.77 -22.62 1.63
CA LEU A 250 -5.36 -22.26 0.34
C LEU A 250 -4.36 -22.40 -0.80
N ASP A 251 -4.84 -22.67 -2.01
CA ASP A 251 -3.98 -22.67 -3.19
C ASP A 251 -3.64 -21.24 -3.64
N HIS A 252 -2.56 -21.10 -4.40
CA HIS A 252 -1.99 -19.80 -4.74
C HIS A 252 -2.90 -18.89 -5.57
N GLU A 253 -3.88 -19.45 -6.29
CA GLU A 253 -4.85 -18.67 -7.05
C GLU A 253 -5.96 -18.15 -6.14
N GLU A 254 -6.54 -19.04 -5.31
CA GLU A 254 -7.54 -18.69 -4.30
C GLU A 254 -7.01 -17.60 -3.36
N MET A 255 -5.78 -17.77 -2.89
CA MET A 255 -5.07 -16.80 -2.06
C MET A 255 -4.98 -15.42 -2.73
N SER A 256 -4.55 -15.37 -3.99
CA SER A 256 -4.43 -14.11 -4.71
C SER A 256 -5.78 -13.44 -5.02
N ARG A 257 -6.86 -14.21 -5.20
CA ARG A 257 -8.21 -13.64 -5.37
C ARG A 257 -8.70 -12.93 -4.12
N LEU A 258 -8.45 -13.50 -2.94
CA LEU A 258 -8.79 -12.86 -1.68
C LEU A 258 -8.03 -11.54 -1.49
N VAL A 259 -6.71 -11.56 -1.72
CA VAL A 259 -5.85 -10.36 -1.68
C VAL A 259 -6.37 -9.27 -2.62
N PHE A 260 -6.72 -9.64 -3.86
CA PHE A 260 -7.27 -8.71 -4.84
C PHE A 260 -8.56 -8.05 -4.35
N GLU A 261 -9.50 -8.82 -3.80
CA GLU A 261 -10.75 -8.28 -3.26
C GLU A 261 -10.53 -7.42 -2.02
N SER A 262 -9.56 -7.74 -1.16
CA SER A 262 -9.18 -6.88 -0.03
C SER A 262 -8.58 -5.55 -0.51
N TYR A 263 -7.69 -5.58 -1.51
CA TYR A 263 -7.13 -4.38 -2.12
C TYR A 263 -8.19 -3.52 -2.79
N LYS A 264 -9.17 -4.15 -3.43
CA LYS A 264 -10.33 -3.49 -4.03
C LYS A 264 -11.11 -2.67 -3.03
N GLU A 265 -11.39 -3.22 -1.86
CA GLU A 265 -12.08 -2.48 -0.81
C GLU A 265 -11.23 -1.30 -0.27
N SER A 266 -9.93 -1.51 -0.03
CA SER A 266 -9.02 -0.44 0.41
C SER A 266 -8.89 0.69 -0.60
N VAL A 267 -8.70 0.36 -1.88
CA VAL A 267 -8.57 1.32 -3.00
C VAL A 267 -9.88 2.08 -3.21
N ARG A 268 -11.01 1.38 -3.27
CA ARG A 268 -12.33 2.01 -3.40
C ARG A 268 -12.56 3.01 -2.28
N LEU A 269 -12.33 2.60 -1.04
CA LEU A 269 -12.54 3.46 0.11
C LEU A 269 -11.64 4.71 0.04
N LEU A 270 -10.36 4.55 -0.29
CA LEU A 270 -9.42 5.66 -0.45
C LEU A 270 -9.90 6.70 -1.47
N TYR A 271 -10.24 6.27 -2.68
CA TYR A 271 -10.64 7.20 -3.75
C TYR A 271 -12.05 7.76 -3.58
N LEU A 272 -12.98 6.99 -3.00
CA LEU A 272 -14.30 7.51 -2.63
C LEU A 272 -14.19 8.56 -1.51
N THR A 273 -13.33 8.33 -0.50
CA THR A 273 -13.03 9.35 0.51
C THR A 273 -12.41 10.59 -0.14
N GLN A 274 -11.46 10.44 -1.07
CA GLN A 274 -10.90 11.58 -1.80
C GLN A 274 -11.98 12.37 -2.55
N ALA A 275 -12.86 11.67 -3.30
CA ALA A 275 -13.97 12.30 -4.01
C ALA A 275 -14.95 13.01 -3.06
N ALA A 276 -15.26 12.41 -1.90
CA ALA A 276 -16.10 13.02 -0.87
C ALA A 276 -15.47 14.28 -0.27
N VAL A 277 -14.17 14.25 0.02
CA VAL A 277 -13.40 15.41 0.47
C VAL A 277 -13.43 16.51 -0.60
N GLN A 278 -13.14 16.17 -1.86
CA GLN A 278 -13.12 17.12 -2.97
C GLN A 278 -14.50 17.75 -3.20
N GLN A 279 -15.58 16.96 -3.15
CA GLN A 279 -16.93 17.47 -3.30
C GLN A 279 -17.35 18.38 -2.14
N LYS A 280 -16.97 18.05 -0.90
CA LYS A 280 -17.33 18.84 0.28
C LYS A 280 -16.47 20.09 0.47
N CYS A 281 -15.18 20.03 0.13
CA CYS A 281 -14.22 21.09 0.45
C CYS A 281 -13.74 21.90 -0.75
N LEU A 282 -13.79 21.35 -1.97
CA LEU A 282 -13.26 21.99 -3.19
C LEU A 282 -14.35 22.32 -4.22
N ASP A 283 -15.62 22.07 -3.90
CA ASP A 283 -16.77 22.29 -4.79
C ASP A 283 -16.66 21.55 -6.13
N ILE A 284 -15.96 20.41 -6.14
CA ILE A 284 -15.85 19.52 -7.31
C ILE A 284 -16.98 18.50 -7.23
N ASN A 285 -18.00 18.65 -8.08
CA ASN A 285 -19.12 17.72 -8.06
C ASN A 285 -18.75 16.35 -8.67
N HIS A 286 -18.62 15.34 -7.80
CA HIS A 286 -18.39 13.94 -8.19
C HIS A 286 -19.68 13.12 -8.28
N GLY A 287 -20.84 13.74 -8.04
CA GLY A 287 -22.15 13.06 -8.07
C GLY A 287 -22.47 12.26 -6.82
N LEU A 288 -21.71 12.42 -5.72
CA LEU A 288 -21.99 11.74 -4.46
C LEU A 288 -23.18 12.39 -3.75
N HIS A 289 -24.06 11.58 -3.17
CA HIS A 289 -25.14 12.08 -2.31
C HIS A 289 -24.58 12.52 -0.95
N GLN A 290 -25.25 13.47 -0.30
CA GLN A 290 -24.84 14.01 1.00
C GLN A 290 -24.66 12.92 2.07
N SER A 291 -25.53 11.91 2.09
CA SER A 291 -25.42 10.77 3.01
C SER A 291 -24.18 9.90 2.76
N GLU A 292 -23.73 9.79 1.51
CA GLU A 292 -22.52 9.04 1.14
C GLU A 292 -21.28 9.81 1.57
N ILE A 293 -21.26 11.13 1.36
CA ILE A 293 -20.19 12.02 1.83
C ILE A 293 -20.06 11.91 3.35
N GLU A 294 -21.16 11.99 4.09
CA GLU A 294 -21.14 11.88 5.56
C GLU A 294 -20.58 10.53 6.01
N LYS A 295 -20.99 9.43 5.38
CA LYS A 295 -20.51 8.08 5.69
C LYS A 295 -19.02 7.89 5.36
N LEU A 296 -18.52 8.46 4.27
CA LEU A 296 -17.12 8.31 3.83
C LEU A 296 -16.13 9.15 4.65
N LEU A 297 -16.64 10.16 5.37
CA LEU A 297 -15.87 11.10 6.19
C LEU A 297 -16.03 10.87 7.70
N SER A 298 -16.78 9.83 8.08
CA SER A 298 -16.95 9.32 9.46
C SER A 298 -16.26 7.96 9.60
#